data_AF-A0A132PS96-F1
#
_entry.id   AF-A0A132PS96-F1
#
_cell.length_a   1.000
_cell.length_b   1.000
_cell.length_c   1.000
_cell.angle_alpha   90.00
_cell.angle_beta   90.00
_cell.angle_gamma   90.00
#
_symmetry.space_group_name_H-M   'P 1'
#
loop_
_entity.id
_entity.type
_entity.pdbx_description
1 polymer ?
#
loop_
_entity_poly.entity_id
_entity_poly.type
_entity_poly.pdbx_seq_one_letter_code
_entity_poly.pdbx_strand_id
1 'polypeptide(L)'
;MSHIRRWGAVYLLLILFAGSWIGQFFTQMAEYTSTQQAHGQPFEWSGYWPEFFASTFENWQSEWLQLVFQAILLLGAKHWIFRVDAEDLERIEAKIDELKDAAGLPTPPPR
;
A
#
# COMPACT_ATOMS: atom_id res chain seq x y z
N MET A 1 -17.91 -21.95 -16.89
CA MET A 1 -17.02 -20.93 -17.49
C MET A 1 -17.19 -19.50 -16.89
N SER A 2 -18.21 -19.20 -16.08
CA SER A 2 -18.37 -17.86 -15.46
C SER A 2 -17.40 -17.57 -14.30
N HIS A 3 -16.96 -18.60 -13.56
CA HIS A 3 -16.10 -18.45 -12.38
C HIS A 3 -14.70 -17.91 -12.73
N ILE A 4 -14.08 -18.46 -13.78
CA ILE A 4 -12.78 -18.00 -14.28
C ILE A 4 -12.86 -16.56 -14.80
N ARG A 5 -13.96 -16.14 -15.42
CA ARG A 5 -14.11 -14.75 -15.87
C ARG A 5 -14.30 -13.77 -14.70
N ARG A 6 -14.88 -14.24 -13.58
CA ARG A 6 -15.08 -13.43 -12.36
C ARG A 6 -13.83 -13.34 -11.49
N TRP A 7 -13.04 -14.42 -11.43
CA TRP A 7 -11.87 -14.55 -10.55
C TRP A 7 -10.54 -14.64 -11.29
N GLY A 8 -10.54 -14.42 -12.61
CA GLY A 8 -9.37 -14.59 -13.46
C GLY A 8 -8.17 -13.76 -12.99
N ALA A 9 -8.41 -12.53 -12.55
CA ALA A 9 -7.37 -11.67 -11.96
C ALA A 9 -6.77 -12.28 -10.69
N VAL A 10 -7.58 -12.86 -9.81
CA VAL A 10 -7.09 -13.52 -8.59
C VAL A 10 -6.22 -14.72 -8.93
N TYR A 11 -6.65 -15.57 -9.86
CA TYR A 11 -5.84 -16.72 -10.29
C TYR A 11 -4.54 -16.28 -10.96
N LEU A 12 -4.58 -15.27 -11.83
CA LEU A 12 -3.40 -14.73 -12.48
C LEU A 12 -2.42 -14.18 -11.44
N LEU A 13 -2.90 -13.37 -10.49
CA LEU A 13 -2.07 -12.81 -9.42
C LEU A 13 -1.49 -13.89 -8.52
N LEU A 14 -2.26 -14.92 -8.17
CA LEU A 14 -1.76 -16.06 -7.39
C LEU A 14 -0.66 -16.83 -8.14
N ILE A 15 -0.82 -17.04 -9.45
CA ILE A 15 0.19 -17.69 -10.28
C ILE A 15 1.45 -16.84 -10.36
N LEU A 16 1.32 -15.53 -10.60
CA LEU A 16 2.45 -14.61 -10.64
C LEU A 16 3.16 -14.55 -9.28
N PHE A 17 2.41 -14.49 -8.18
CA PHE A 17 2.94 -14.49 -6.83
C PHE A 17 3.68 -15.79 -6.49
N ALA A 18 3.07 -16.94 -6.77
CA ALA A 18 3.71 -18.23 -6.56
C ALA A 18 4.97 -18.37 -7.44
N GLY A 19 4.90 -17.90 -8.69
CA GLY A 19 6.04 -17.85 -9.61
C GLY A 19 7.17 -16.98 -9.08
N SER A 20 6.88 -15.79 -8.58
CA SER A 20 7.90 -14.91 -7.98
C SER A 20 8.49 -15.49 -6.70
N TRP A 21 7.68 -16.13 -5.86
CA TRP A 21 8.15 -16.74 -4.61
C TRP A 21 9.02 -17.97 -4.87
N ILE A 22 8.69 -18.77 -5.88
CA ILE A 22 9.55 -19.86 -6.38
C ILE A 22 10.84 -19.28 -6.98
N GLY A 23 10.77 -18.19 -7.73
CA GLY A 23 11.95 -17.49 -8.24
C GLY A 23 12.88 -17.06 -7.10
N GLN A 24 12.33 -16.39 -6.08
CA GLN A 24 13.06 -16.00 -4.87
C GLN A 24 13.73 -17.19 -4.19
N PHE A 25 13.02 -18.32 -4.06
CA PHE A 25 13.58 -19.55 -3.51
C PHE A 25 14.83 -19.99 -4.27
N PHE A 26 14.77 -20.08 -5.60
CA PHE A 26 15.95 -20.53 -6.36
C PHE A 26 17.10 -19.52 -6.33
N THR A 27 16.80 -18.22 -6.37
CA THR A 27 17.82 -17.16 -6.30
C THR A 27 18.54 -17.16 -4.94
N GLN A 28 17.80 -17.21 -3.84
CA GLN A 28 18.40 -17.27 -2.51
C GLN A 28 19.16 -18.57 -2.27
N MET A 29 18.65 -19.70 -2.77
CA MET A 29 19.37 -20.97 -2.66
C MET A 29 20.72 -20.94 -3.39
N ALA A 30 20.78 -20.28 -4.55
CA ALA A 30 22.03 -20.08 -5.28
C ALA A 30 23.00 -19.17 -4.51
N GLU A 31 22.50 -18.07 -3.93
CA GLU A 31 23.29 -17.17 -3.10
C GLU A 31 23.82 -17.85 -1.83
N TYR A 32 22.95 -18.54 -1.09
CA TYR A 32 23.31 -19.31 0.09
C TYR A 32 24.38 -20.37 -0.24
N THR A 33 24.20 -21.09 -1.34
CA THR A 33 25.18 -22.08 -1.80
C THR A 33 26.54 -21.45 -2.12
N SER A 34 26.54 -20.29 -2.79
CA SER A 34 27.76 -19.53 -3.08
C SER A 34 28.47 -19.10 -1.80
N THR A 35 27.71 -18.63 -0.80
CA THR A 35 28.23 -18.22 0.51
C THR A 35 28.83 -19.40 1.28
N GLN A 36 28.17 -20.56 1.28
CA GLN A 36 28.70 -21.76 1.92
C GLN A 36 30.00 -22.23 1.26
N GLN A 37 30.06 -22.23 -0.07
CA GLN A 37 31.27 -22.58 -0.83
C GLN A 37 32.43 -21.63 -0.53
N ALA A 38 32.17 -20.32 -0.41
CA ALA A 38 33.19 -19.33 -0.04
C ALA A 38 33.76 -19.58 1.38
N HIS A 39 32.96 -20.15 2.28
CA HIS A 39 33.38 -20.55 3.63
C HIS A 39 33.93 -21.99 3.69
N GLY A 40 34.05 -22.70 2.57
CA GLY A 40 34.47 -24.10 2.53
C GLY A 40 33.49 -25.07 3.19
N GLN A 41 32.22 -24.66 3.34
CA GLN A 41 31.15 -25.45 3.93
C GLN A 41 30.28 -26.09 2.83
N PRO A 42 29.72 -27.29 3.07
CA PRO A 42 28.72 -27.85 2.18
C PRO A 42 27.39 -27.08 2.29
N PHE A 43 26.53 -27.26 1.29
CA PHE A 43 25.14 -26.80 1.37
C PHE A 43 24.37 -27.62 2.40
N GLU A 44 23.63 -26.93 3.28
CA GLU A 44 22.77 -27.56 4.28
C GLU A 44 21.38 -26.94 4.30
N TRP A 45 20.35 -27.79 4.17
CA TRP A 45 18.95 -27.36 4.25
C TRP A 45 18.58 -26.76 5.61
N SER A 46 19.20 -27.23 6.68
CA SER A 46 19.00 -26.74 8.06
C SER A 46 19.37 -25.26 8.22
N GLY A 47 20.36 -24.77 7.47
CA GLY A 47 20.72 -23.34 7.46
C GLY A 47 19.90 -22.53 6.47
N TYR A 48 19.61 -23.11 5.29
CA TYR A 48 18.89 -22.41 4.23
C TYR A 48 17.43 -22.07 4.60
N TRP A 49 16.66 -23.00 5.20
CA TRP A 49 15.25 -22.75 5.49
C TRP A 49 15.02 -21.57 6.45
N PRO A 50 15.72 -21.46 7.59
CA PRO A 50 15.64 -20.28 8.45
C PRO A 50 15.92 -18.97 7.73
N GLU A 51 16.95 -18.92 6.88
CA GLU A 51 17.35 -17.71 6.14
C GLU A 51 16.33 -17.33 5.07
N PHE A 52 15.80 -18.31 4.35
CA PHE A 52 14.74 -18.11 3.36
C PHE A 52 13.45 -17.57 4.00
N PHE A 53 13.03 -18.15 5.12
CA PHE A 53 11.84 -17.67 5.81
C PHE A 53 12.08 -16.32 6.49
N ALA A 54 13.27 -16.10 7.09
CA ALA A 54 13.61 -14.81 7.70
C ALA A 54 13.53 -13.69 6.66
N SER A 55 14.20 -13.82 5.53
CA SER A 55 14.15 -12.82 4.46
C SER A 55 12.74 -12.63 3.88
N THR A 56 11.96 -13.71 3.75
CA THR A 56 10.55 -13.63 3.32
C THR A 56 9.71 -12.83 4.34
N PHE A 57 9.84 -13.13 5.63
CA PHE A 57 9.10 -12.46 6.69
C PHE A 57 9.56 -11.02 6.92
N GLU A 58 10.84 -10.72 6.78
CA GLU A 58 11.37 -9.35 6.83
C GLU A 58 10.81 -8.49 5.70
N ASN A 59 10.77 -9.02 4.48
CA ASN A 59 10.14 -8.35 3.34
C ASN A 59 8.64 -8.11 3.58
N TRP A 60 7.93 -9.12 4.11
CA TRP A 60 6.51 -8.94 4.43
C TRP A 60 6.32 -7.92 5.56
N GLN A 61 7.15 -7.96 6.60
CA GLN A 61 7.09 -7.03 7.72
C GLN A 61 7.28 -5.59 7.25
N SER A 62 8.27 -5.32 6.39
CA SER A 62 8.52 -3.97 5.88
C SER A 62 7.37 -3.46 5.03
N GLU A 63 6.81 -4.30 4.16
CA GLU A 63 5.65 -3.96 3.34
C GLU A 63 4.40 -3.67 4.19
N TRP A 64 4.14 -4.48 5.22
CA TRP A 64 3.04 -4.21 6.16
C TRP A 64 3.24 -2.89 6.90
N LEU A 65 4.45 -2.62 7.38
CA LEU A 65 4.78 -1.37 8.05
C LEU A 65 4.60 -0.18 7.10
N GLN A 66 5.04 -0.32 5.86
CA GLN A 66 4.86 0.68 4.81
C GLN A 66 3.38 0.96 4.55
N LEU A 67 2.55 -0.08 4.40
CA LEU A 67 1.11 0.06 4.20
C LEU A 67 0.42 0.76 5.38
N VAL A 68 0.79 0.40 6.61
CA VAL A 68 0.28 1.06 7.83
C VAL A 68 0.69 2.54 7.85
N PHE A 69 1.96 2.83 7.60
CA PHE A 69 2.46 4.20 7.57
C PHE A 69 1.79 5.03 6.48
N GLN A 70 1.66 4.47 5.27
CA GLN A 70 0.95 5.11 4.16
C GLN A 70 -0.52 5.36 4.50
N ALA A 71 -1.21 4.41 5.14
CA ALA A 71 -2.59 4.60 5.59
C ALA A 71 -2.69 5.74 6.61
N ILE A 72 -1.78 5.79 7.60
CA ILE A 72 -1.71 6.89 8.58
C ILE A 72 -1.49 8.22 7.88
N LEU A 73 -0.54 8.31 6.95
CA LEU A 73 -0.25 9.53 6.19
C LEU A 73 -1.46 9.97 5.36
N LEU A 74 -2.14 9.06 4.67
CA LEU A 74 -3.32 9.38 3.86
C LEU A 74 -4.50 9.83 4.73
N LEU A 75 -4.72 9.18 5.87
CA LEU A 75 -5.76 9.57 6.82
C LEU A 75 -5.43 10.92 7.49
N GLY A 76 -4.18 11.15 7.85
CA GLY A 76 -3.69 12.42 8.39
C GLY A 76 -3.80 13.55 7.38
N ALA A 77 -3.36 13.32 6.13
CA ALA A 77 -3.50 14.27 5.03
C ALA A 77 -4.98 14.57 4.75
N LYS A 78 -5.85 13.56 4.73
CA LYS A 78 -7.30 13.75 4.65
C LYS A 78 -7.79 14.67 5.78
N HIS A 79 -7.42 14.41 7.02
CA HIS A 79 -7.87 15.24 8.14
C HIS A 79 -7.35 16.68 8.05
N TRP A 80 -6.10 16.88 7.65
CA TRP A 80 -5.50 18.21 7.56
C TRP A 80 -6.00 19.01 6.35
N ILE A 81 -6.04 18.40 5.17
CA ILE A 81 -6.47 19.05 3.92
C ILE A 81 -7.98 19.32 3.93
N PHE A 82 -8.82 18.32 4.21
CA PHE A 82 -10.27 18.52 4.13
C PHE A 82 -10.84 19.39 5.27
N ARG A 83 -10.13 19.53 6.40
CA ARG A 83 -10.55 20.47 7.45
C ARG A 83 -10.34 21.92 7.01
N VAL A 84 -9.22 22.20 6.35
CA VAL A 84 -8.95 23.51 5.76
C VAL A 84 -9.94 23.82 4.64
N ASP A 85 -10.24 22.85 3.78
CA ASP A 85 -11.23 23.03 2.69
C ASP A 85 -12.63 23.38 3.22
N ALA A 86 -13.08 22.77 4.32
CA ALA A 86 -14.40 23.06 4.90
C ALA A 86 -14.47 24.51 5.43
N GLU A 87 -13.45 24.95 6.17
CA GLU A 87 -13.39 26.31 6.72
C GLU A 87 -13.28 27.38 5.61
N ASP A 88 -12.49 27.12 4.57
CA ASP A 88 -12.35 28.04 3.44
C ASP A 88 -13.63 28.10 2.58
N LEU A 89 -14.34 26.98 2.40
CA LEU A 89 -15.61 26.95 1.69
C LEU A 89 -16.70 27.73 2.44
N GLU A 90 -16.82 27.54 3.75
CA GLU A 90 -17.74 28.30 4.61
C GLU A 90 -17.47 29.81 4.53
N ARG A 91 -16.19 30.22 4.55
CA ARG A 91 -15.81 31.63 4.41
C ARG A 91 -16.17 32.20 3.04
N ILE A 92 -15.99 31.43 1.97
CA ILE A 92 -16.34 31.85 0.60
C ILE A 92 -17.86 31.98 0.47
N GLU A 93 -18.64 31.03 1.00
CA GLU A 93 -20.09 31.07 0.99
C GLU A 93 -20.62 32.32 1.72
N ALA A 94 -20.08 32.60 2.92
CA ALA A 94 -20.45 33.79 3.69
C ALA A 94 -20.20 35.11 2.93
N LYS A 95 -19.06 35.23 2.22
CA LYS A 95 -18.76 36.41 1.40
C LYS A 95 -19.66 36.54 0.18
N ILE A 96 -20.01 35.42 -0.44
CA ILE A 96 -20.92 35.40 -1.59
C ILE A 96 -22.31 35.88 -1.17
N ASP A 97 -22.78 35.45 0.00
CA ASP A 97 -24.09 35.86 0.51
C ASP A 97 -24.13 37.34 0.90
N GLU A 98 -23.07 37.86 1.53
CA GLU A 98 -22.93 39.31 1.79
C GLU A 98 -23.00 40.14 0.50
N LEU A 99 -22.35 39.69 -0.58
CA LEU A 99 -22.40 40.36 -1.87
C LEU A 99 -23.77 40.25 -2.54
N LYS A 100 -24.47 39.12 -2.42
CA LYS A 100 -25.83 38.95 -2.95
C LYS A 100 -26.81 39.87 -2.22
N ASP A 101 -26.72 39.95 -0.89
CA ASP A 101 -27.55 40.84 -0.08
C ASP A 101 -27.31 42.30 -0.45
N ALA A 102 -26.04 42.70 -0.61
CA ALA A 102 -25.68 44.05 -1.07
C ALA A 102 -26.18 44.36 -2.50
N ALA A 103 -26.29 43.34 -3.35
CA ALA A 103 -26.83 43.45 -4.71
C ALA A 103 -28.36 43.27 -4.79
N GLY A 104 -29.05 42.97 -3.68
CA GLY A 104 -30.49 42.71 -3.64
C GLY A 104 -30.92 41.40 -4.31
N LEU A 105 -30.02 40.43 -4.44
CA LEU A 105 -30.29 39.10 -4.99
C LEU A 105 -30.79 38.16 -3.89
N PRO A 106 -31.71 37.23 -4.19
CA PRO A 106 -32.21 36.28 -3.19
C PRO A 106 -31.09 35.36 -2.70
N THR A 107 -30.84 35.36 -1.39
CA THR A 107 -29.97 34.39 -0.72
C THR A 107 -30.76 33.12 -0.38
N PRO A 108 -30.20 31.91 -0.63
CA PRO A 108 -30.84 30.67 -0.25
C PRO A 108 -30.91 30.53 1.29
N PRO A 109 -31.90 29.80 1.85
CA PRO A 109 -32.01 29.62 3.29
C PRO A 109 -30.79 28.88 3.87
N PRO A 110 -30.38 29.18 5.12
CA PRO A 110 -29.29 28.46 5.77
C PRO A 110 -29.62 26.96 5.85
N ARG A 111 -28.62 26.12 5.60
CA ARG A 111 -28.73 24.65 5.74
C ARG A 111 -28.68 24.21 7.20
#